data_AF-A0A7C4V8U2-F1
#
_entry.id   AF-A0A7C4V8U2-F1
#
_cell.length_a   1.000
_cell.length_b   1.000
_cell.length_c   1.000
_cell.angle_alpha   90.00
_cell.angle_beta   90.00
_cell.angle_gamma   90.00
#
_symmetry.space_group_name_H-M   'P 1'
#
loop_
_entity.id
_entity.type
_entity.pdbx_description
1 polymer ?
#
loop_
_entity_poly.entity_id
_entity_poly.type
_entity_poly.pdbx_seq_one_letter_code
_entity_poly.pdbx_strand_id
1 'polypeptide(L)'
;MKLFASFRAARLQVSLRELFVVVLVAAAFCGGWAFAQRRAEKAIQAAQEAADLARRQEEEARKQLEAEWYSRTIPCHPGCFPAGTRVLVPQGTMPIEGIREGDLVVTIGADGHASTAQVVSVFVTRNRLLNVRTDSGTLETTETQPICLDTGEMKAAGKLKAGERIWRWDGTARKAATVRDVTPSKIAQVFNLVLGDPTIFIAGDFLVRSKPPAAD
;
A
#
# COMPACT_ATOMS: atom_id res chain seq x y z
N MET A 1 46.15 -88.85 -21.72
CA MET A 1 46.11 -87.83 -22.80
C MET A 1 44.65 -87.64 -23.24
N LYS A 2 44.15 -86.38 -23.16
CA LYS A 2 42.89 -85.77 -23.73
C LYS A 2 41.52 -86.26 -23.17
N LEU A 3 40.80 -85.51 -22.33
CA LEU A 3 39.91 -84.32 -22.53
C LEU A 3 38.68 -84.54 -23.45
N PHE A 4 37.45 -84.51 -22.90
CA PHE A 4 36.47 -83.41 -23.01
C PHE A 4 35.08 -83.76 -22.40
N ALA A 5 34.48 -82.77 -21.74
CA ALA A 5 33.17 -82.81 -21.09
C ALA A 5 32.00 -82.63 -22.08
N SER A 6 30.79 -83.07 -21.71
CA SER A 6 29.56 -82.70 -22.41
C SER A 6 28.48 -82.26 -21.43
N PHE A 7 28.27 -80.95 -21.36
CA PHE A 7 27.18 -80.28 -20.66
C PHE A 7 25.93 -80.34 -21.57
N ARG A 8 24.86 -81.03 -21.15
CA ARG A 8 23.56 -80.93 -21.82
C ARG A 8 22.82 -79.69 -21.29
N ALA A 9 22.84 -78.62 -22.08
CA ALA A 9 21.98 -77.47 -21.90
C ALA A 9 20.52 -77.86 -22.20
N ALA A 10 19.64 -77.74 -21.20
CA ALA A 10 18.19 -77.82 -21.43
C ALA A 10 17.78 -76.57 -22.23
N ARG A 11 17.50 -76.75 -23.53
CA ARG A 11 16.96 -75.68 -24.38
C ARG A 11 15.48 -75.50 -24.04
N LEU A 12 15.14 -74.41 -23.35
CA LEU A 12 13.76 -73.91 -23.32
C LEU A 12 13.38 -73.52 -24.75
N GLN A 13 12.55 -74.34 -25.40
CA GLN A 13 12.01 -74.03 -26.72
C GLN A 13 10.74 -73.19 -26.52
N VAL A 14 10.90 -71.88 -26.34
CA VAL A 14 9.76 -70.94 -26.24
C VAL A 14 9.15 -70.78 -27.63
N SER A 15 7.86 -71.10 -27.76
CA SER A 15 7.12 -70.98 -29.02
C SER A 15 6.98 -69.51 -29.44
N LEU A 16 7.04 -69.22 -30.74
CA LEU A 16 6.87 -67.87 -31.30
C LEU A 16 5.55 -67.21 -30.84
N ARG A 17 4.52 -68.01 -30.59
CA ARG A 17 3.23 -67.57 -30.03
C ARG A 17 3.36 -67.08 -28.58
N GLU A 18 4.15 -67.76 -27.75
CA GLU A 18 4.36 -67.34 -26.36
C GLU A 18 5.20 -66.08 -26.26
N LEU A 19 6.24 -65.96 -27.10
CA LEU A 19 7.03 -64.72 -27.18
C LEU A 19 6.16 -63.52 -27.60
N PHE A 20 5.25 -63.73 -28.56
CA PHE A 20 4.33 -62.68 -29.03
C PHE A 20 3.32 -62.27 -27.94
N VAL A 21 2.81 -63.22 -27.15
CA VAL A 21 1.94 -62.94 -26.01
C VAL A 21 2.68 -62.14 -24.94
N VAL A 22 3.92 -62.52 -24.60
CA VAL A 22 4.74 -61.77 -23.63
C VAL A 22 5.02 -60.34 -24.11
N VAL A 23 5.33 -60.15 -25.40
CA VAL A 23 5.56 -58.81 -25.99
C VAL A 23 4.27 -57.97 -25.98
N LEU A 24 3.12 -58.56 -26.31
CA LEU A 24 1.83 -57.85 -26.26
C LEU A 24 1.43 -57.45 -24.83
N VAL A 25 1.64 -58.35 -23.86
CA VAL A 25 1.37 -58.07 -22.44
C VAL A 25 2.32 -56.99 -21.92
N ALA A 26 3.61 -57.05 -22.24
CA ALA A 26 4.59 -56.02 -21.87
C ALA A 26 4.29 -54.67 -22.54
N ALA A 27 3.91 -54.65 -23.82
CA ALA A 27 3.53 -53.42 -24.53
C ALA A 27 2.24 -52.81 -23.97
N ALA A 28 1.25 -53.62 -23.60
CA ALA A 28 0.02 -53.16 -22.94
C ALA A 28 0.31 -52.60 -21.54
N PHE A 29 1.23 -53.21 -20.79
CA PHE A 29 1.62 -52.75 -19.45
C PHE A 29 2.45 -51.45 -19.51
N CYS A 30 3.43 -51.37 -20.41
CA CYS A 30 4.25 -50.15 -20.61
C CYS A 30 3.43 -48.99 -21.21
N GLY A 31 2.53 -49.27 -22.16
CA GLY A 31 1.62 -48.27 -22.73
C GLY A 31 0.61 -47.76 -21.70
N GLY A 32 0.05 -48.66 -20.90
CA GLY A 32 -0.84 -48.32 -19.78
C GLY A 32 -0.13 -47.52 -18.68
N TRP A 33 1.11 -47.87 -18.34
CA TRP A 33 1.90 -47.19 -17.31
C TRP A 33 2.35 -45.79 -17.75
N ALA A 34 2.84 -45.62 -18.98
CA ALA A 34 3.17 -44.31 -19.54
C ALA A 34 1.93 -43.41 -19.70
N PHE A 35 0.78 -43.98 -20.07
CA PHE A 35 -0.48 -43.24 -20.11
C PHE A 35 -0.98 -42.83 -18.73
N ALA A 36 -0.84 -43.71 -17.73
CA ALA A 36 -1.15 -43.41 -16.33
C ALA A 36 -0.24 -42.32 -15.76
N GLN A 37 1.06 -42.36 -16.06
CA GLN A 37 2.03 -41.34 -15.64
C GLN A 37 1.71 -39.97 -16.24
N ARG A 38 1.44 -39.89 -17.56
CA ARG A 38 1.02 -38.63 -18.20
C ARG A 38 -0.29 -38.09 -17.62
N ARG A 39 -1.23 -38.96 -17.24
CA ARG A 39 -2.46 -38.53 -16.55
C ARG A 39 -2.18 -38.02 -15.14
N ALA A 40 -1.28 -38.66 -14.40
CA ALA A 40 -0.86 -38.20 -13.08
C ALA A 40 -0.13 -36.85 -13.16
N GLU A 41 0.81 -36.68 -14.10
CA GLU A 41 1.51 -35.41 -14.34
C GLU A 41 0.52 -34.29 -14.72
N LYS A 42 -0.41 -34.56 -15.64
CA LYS A 42 -1.47 -33.61 -15.97
C LYS A 42 -2.37 -33.27 -14.78
N ALA A 43 -2.68 -34.25 -13.93
CA ALA A 43 -3.47 -34.02 -12.72
C ALA A 43 -2.72 -33.19 -11.68
N ILE A 44 -1.41 -33.43 -11.51
CA ILE A 44 -0.54 -32.64 -10.63
C ILE A 44 -0.45 -31.20 -11.15
N GLN A 45 -0.22 -31.03 -12.45
CA GLN A 45 -0.14 -29.70 -13.06
C GLN A 45 -1.47 -28.94 -12.93
N ALA A 46 -2.60 -29.60 -13.22
CA ALA A 46 -3.92 -29.00 -13.05
C ALA A 46 -4.21 -28.61 -11.59
N ALA A 47 -3.76 -29.42 -10.62
CA ALA A 47 -3.88 -29.10 -9.20
C ALA A 47 -3.00 -27.91 -8.79
N GLN A 48 -1.79 -27.80 -9.34
CA GLN A 48 -0.90 -26.65 -9.11
C GLN A 48 -1.48 -25.36 -9.69
N GLU A 49 -1.99 -25.41 -10.93
CA GLU A 49 -2.65 -24.26 -11.58
C GLU A 49 -3.91 -23.80 -10.82
N ALA A 50 -4.71 -24.75 -10.32
CA ALA A 50 -5.88 -24.43 -9.50
C ALA A 50 -5.48 -23.76 -8.17
N ALA A 51 -4.40 -24.23 -7.53
CA ALA A 51 -3.89 -23.63 -6.30
C ALA A 51 -3.33 -22.21 -6.54
N ASP A 52 -2.66 -21.98 -7.67
CA ASP A 52 -2.18 -20.64 -8.06
C ASP A 52 -3.33 -19.68 -8.32
N LEU A 53 -4.38 -20.14 -9.00
CA LEU A 53 -5.57 -19.34 -9.22
C LEU A 53 -6.26 -18.98 -7.91
N ALA A 54 -6.41 -19.94 -7.00
CA ALA A 54 -6.99 -19.70 -5.67
C ALA A 54 -6.17 -18.67 -4.87
N ARG A 55 -4.84 -18.75 -4.88
CA ARG A 55 -3.97 -17.74 -4.24
C ARG A 55 -4.14 -16.34 -4.82
N ARG A 56 -4.28 -16.22 -6.15
CA ARG A 56 -4.55 -14.93 -6.81
C ARG A 56 -5.93 -14.39 -6.42
N GLN A 57 -6.94 -15.25 -6.42
CA GLN A 57 -8.29 -14.89 -5.99
C GLN A 57 -8.32 -14.43 -4.52
N GLU A 58 -7.58 -15.09 -3.64
CA GLU A 58 -7.42 -14.66 -2.24
C GLU A 58 -6.70 -13.32 -2.13
N GLU A 59 -5.65 -13.08 -2.91
CA GLU A 59 -4.93 -11.81 -2.92
C GLU A 59 -5.81 -10.66 -3.45
N GLU A 60 -6.56 -10.91 -4.53
CA GLU A 60 -7.53 -9.98 -5.10
C GLU A 60 -8.67 -9.70 -4.13
N ALA A 61 -9.25 -10.73 -3.50
CA ALA A 61 -10.28 -10.59 -2.48
C ALA A 61 -9.75 -9.81 -1.27
N ARG A 62 -8.49 -10.03 -0.85
CA ARG A 62 -7.85 -9.24 0.21
C ARG A 62 -7.70 -7.77 -0.18
N LYS A 63 -7.26 -7.49 -1.41
CA LYS A 63 -7.18 -6.11 -1.94
C LYS A 63 -8.55 -5.45 -2.01
N GLN A 64 -9.57 -6.18 -2.46
CA GLN A 64 -10.95 -5.71 -2.52
C GLN A 64 -11.52 -5.46 -1.12
N LEU A 65 -11.35 -6.38 -0.18
CA LEU A 65 -11.76 -6.20 1.22
C LEU A 65 -11.01 -5.03 1.87
N GLU A 66 -9.74 -4.84 1.58
CA GLU A 66 -8.98 -3.69 2.08
C GLU A 66 -9.50 -2.35 1.51
N ALA A 67 -9.82 -2.31 0.21
CA ALA A 67 -10.43 -1.15 -0.44
C ALA A 67 -11.87 -0.88 0.03
N GLU A 68 -12.65 -1.93 0.26
CA GLU A 68 -14.02 -1.84 0.76
C GLU A 68 -14.05 -1.42 2.23
N TRP A 69 -13.14 -1.96 3.05
CA TRP A 69 -12.91 -1.49 4.42
C TRP A 69 -12.50 -0.02 4.43
N TYR A 70 -11.61 0.41 3.52
CA TYR A 70 -11.22 1.81 3.36
C TYR A 70 -12.39 2.74 3.04
N SER A 71 -13.33 2.31 2.20
CA SER A 71 -14.53 3.07 1.84
C SER A 71 -15.54 3.17 2.98
N ARG A 72 -15.71 2.10 3.77
CA ARG A 72 -16.62 2.07 4.92
C ARG A 72 -16.06 2.78 6.15
N THR A 73 -14.74 2.94 6.25
CA THR A 73 -14.07 3.63 7.35
C THR A 73 -13.48 4.98 6.95
N ILE A 74 -13.97 5.63 5.88
CA ILE A 74 -13.60 7.04 5.63
C ILE A 74 -13.92 7.80 6.92
N PRO A 75 -12.90 8.24 7.69
CA PRO A 75 -13.20 8.88 8.95
C PRO A 75 -13.87 10.20 8.59
N CYS A 76 -15.00 10.50 9.23
CA CYS A 76 -15.73 11.77 9.24
C CYS A 76 -14.90 12.95 9.80
N HIS A 77 -13.57 12.87 9.73
CA HIS A 77 -12.62 13.76 10.37
C HIS A 77 -11.84 14.52 9.27
N PRO A 78 -11.69 15.84 9.40
CA PRO A 78 -10.75 16.61 8.57
C PRO A 78 -9.34 16.07 8.81
N GLY A 79 -8.47 16.18 7.79
CA GLY A 79 -7.20 15.43 7.75
C GLY A 79 -6.24 15.65 8.92
N CYS A 80 -5.23 14.80 9.02
CA CYS A 80 -4.29 14.71 10.13
C CYS A 80 -2.83 14.63 9.64
N PHE A 81 -1.88 14.73 10.57
CA PHE A 81 -0.44 14.66 10.31
C PHE A 81 0.27 13.64 11.21
N PRO A 82 1.34 12.96 10.75
CA PRO A 82 2.11 12.06 11.60
C PRO A 82 2.91 12.80 12.69
N ALA A 83 3.39 12.05 13.67
CA ALA A 83 4.43 12.53 14.57
C ALA A 83 5.66 13.03 13.79
N GLY A 84 6.31 14.07 14.29
CA GLY A 84 7.45 14.73 13.68
C GLY A 84 7.08 15.85 12.70
N THR A 85 5.81 16.00 12.32
CA THR A 85 5.37 17.15 11.51
C THR A 85 5.60 18.44 12.27
N ARG A 86 6.42 19.32 11.71
CA ARG A 86 6.75 20.63 12.30
C ARG A 86 5.60 21.60 12.08
N VAL A 87 5.05 22.14 13.15
CA VAL A 87 4.03 23.19 13.14
C VAL A 87 4.68 24.51 13.52
N LEU A 88 4.35 25.58 12.80
CA LEU A 88 4.85 26.91 13.13
C LEU A 88 4.11 27.45 14.37
N VAL A 89 4.89 27.83 15.37
CA VAL A 89 4.46 28.45 16.63
C VAL A 89 5.20 29.79 16.79
N PRO A 90 4.76 30.72 17.64
CA PRO A 90 5.41 32.04 17.76
C PRO A 90 6.92 31.97 18.07
N GLN A 91 7.36 30.95 18.80
CA GLN A 91 8.76 30.74 19.19
C GLN A 91 9.59 29.93 18.16
N GLY A 92 9.02 29.61 16.99
CA GLY A 92 9.69 28.84 15.95
C GLY A 92 8.86 27.65 15.50
N THR A 93 9.41 26.44 15.55
CA THR A 93 8.68 25.23 15.15
C THR A 93 8.62 24.23 16.28
N MET A 94 7.48 23.56 16.42
CA MET A 94 7.26 22.49 17.38
C MET A 94 6.75 21.24 16.65
N PRO A 95 7.18 20.02 17.00
CA PRO A 95 6.57 18.81 16.48
C PRO A 95 5.11 18.71 16.93
N ILE A 96 4.21 18.27 16.05
CA ILE A 96 2.75 18.28 16.29
C ILE A 96 2.34 17.44 17.51
N GLU A 97 3.05 16.34 17.80
CA GLU A 97 2.84 15.50 18.98
C GLU A 97 3.25 16.18 20.30
N GLY A 98 3.96 17.30 20.22
CA GLY A 98 4.34 18.15 21.36
C GLY A 98 3.30 19.22 21.70
N ILE A 99 2.44 19.59 20.74
CA ILE A 99 1.43 20.64 20.91
C ILE A 99 0.31 20.19 21.84
N ARG A 100 -0.11 21.06 22.74
CA ARG A 100 -1.17 20.84 23.73
C ARG A 100 -2.28 21.87 23.59
N GLU A 101 -3.42 21.55 24.17
CA GLU A 101 -4.49 22.52 24.38
C GLU A 101 -3.97 23.72 25.16
N GLY A 102 -4.34 24.92 24.73
CA GLY A 102 -3.86 26.18 25.27
C GLY A 102 -2.64 26.78 24.55
N ASP A 103 -1.88 25.98 23.79
CA ASP A 103 -0.73 26.47 23.03
C ASP A 103 -1.14 27.41 21.89
N LEU A 104 -0.23 28.27 21.47
CA LEU A 104 -0.42 29.15 20.32
C LEU A 104 0.26 28.58 19.08
N VAL A 105 -0.46 28.58 17.96
CA VAL A 105 0.08 28.27 16.64
C VAL A 105 -0.02 29.48 15.73
N VAL A 106 0.91 29.60 14.79
CA VAL A 106 0.87 30.67 13.79
C VAL A 106 -0.13 30.30 12.70
N THR A 107 -1.05 31.21 12.43
CA THR A 107 -2.07 31.09 11.38
C THR A 107 -1.83 32.10 10.28
N ILE A 108 -2.29 31.81 9.06
CA ILE A 108 -2.19 32.71 7.92
C ILE A 108 -3.58 33.17 7.50
N GLY A 109 -3.81 34.48 7.52
CA GLY A 109 -5.04 35.09 7.04
C GLY A 109 -5.21 34.96 5.52
N ALA A 110 -6.41 35.24 5.02
CA ALA A 110 -6.69 35.26 3.58
C ALA A 110 -5.81 36.27 2.82
N ASP A 111 -5.52 37.40 3.46
CA ASP A 111 -4.59 38.44 3.01
C ASP A 111 -3.11 37.97 2.99
N GLY A 112 -2.79 36.86 3.66
CA GLY A 112 -1.44 36.31 3.78
C GLY A 112 -0.66 36.75 4.99
N HIS A 113 -1.24 37.58 5.86
CA HIS A 113 -0.56 38.00 7.07
C HIS A 113 -0.59 36.89 8.12
N ALA A 114 0.53 36.78 8.85
CA ALA A 114 0.62 35.88 9.97
C ALA A 114 -0.11 36.46 11.19
N SER A 115 -0.85 35.61 11.88
CA SER A 115 -1.50 35.86 13.17
C SER A 115 -1.30 34.63 14.06
N THR A 116 -1.98 34.56 15.20
CA THR A 116 -1.95 33.40 16.09
C THR A 116 -3.34 32.93 16.46
N ALA A 117 -3.51 31.62 16.59
CA ALA A 117 -4.70 31.01 17.19
C ALA A 117 -4.31 30.08 18.33
N GLN A 118 -5.19 29.97 19.33
CA GLN A 118 -5.03 29.05 20.44
C GLN A 118 -5.56 27.66 20.06
N VAL A 119 -4.83 26.63 20.44
CA VAL A 119 -5.28 25.24 20.31
C VAL A 119 -6.38 24.98 21.33
N VAL A 120 -7.59 24.71 20.84
CA VAL A 120 -8.77 24.39 21.67
C VAL A 120 -8.80 22.92 22.03
N SER A 121 -8.33 22.04 21.15
CA SER A 121 -8.18 20.61 21.45
C SER A 121 -7.25 19.92 20.46
N VAL A 122 -6.75 18.75 20.85
CA VAL A 122 -5.88 17.90 20.03
C VAL A 122 -6.55 16.54 19.84
N PHE A 123 -6.66 16.11 18.58
CA PHE A 123 -7.17 14.79 18.22
C PHE A 123 -6.03 13.86 17.86
N VAL A 124 -6.07 12.63 18.38
CA VAL A 124 -5.08 11.59 18.10
C VAL A 124 -5.80 10.34 17.61
N THR A 125 -5.37 9.78 16.49
CA THR A 125 -5.92 8.54 15.92
C THR A 125 -4.85 7.79 15.12
N ARG A 126 -5.22 6.76 14.36
CA ARG A 126 -4.37 6.12 13.35
C ARG A 126 -5.00 6.27 11.98
N ASN A 127 -4.19 6.61 10.98
CA ASN A 127 -4.67 6.73 9.61
C ASN A 127 -3.55 6.42 8.60
N ARG A 128 -3.92 6.15 7.35
CA ARG A 128 -3.00 6.00 6.23
C ARG A 128 -2.48 7.37 5.81
N LEU A 129 -1.20 7.42 5.48
CA LEU A 129 -0.53 8.64 5.05
C LEU A 129 -0.25 8.60 3.56
N LEU A 130 -0.12 9.79 2.99
CA LEU A 130 0.41 10.07 1.68
C LEU A 130 1.65 10.94 1.81
N ASN A 131 2.59 10.79 0.88
CA ASN A 131 3.66 11.75 0.66
C ASN A 131 3.27 12.64 -0.52
N VAL A 132 3.05 13.92 -0.25
CA VAL A 132 2.91 14.96 -1.27
C VAL A 132 4.28 15.55 -1.53
N ARG A 133 4.93 15.13 -2.62
CA ARG A 133 6.27 15.61 -2.98
C ARG A 133 6.15 16.82 -3.88
N THR A 134 6.88 17.89 -3.56
CA THR A 134 6.97 19.09 -4.39
C THR A 134 8.39 19.29 -4.92
N ASP A 135 8.59 20.36 -5.69
CA ASP A 135 9.90 20.88 -6.07
C ASP A 135 10.72 21.49 -4.92
N SER A 136 10.10 21.74 -3.76
CA SER A 136 10.67 22.53 -2.67
C SER A 136 10.38 21.95 -1.29
N GLY A 137 10.00 20.68 -1.21
CA GLY A 137 9.76 19.98 0.06
C GLY A 137 8.91 18.72 -0.13
N THR A 138 8.54 18.10 0.99
CA THR A 138 7.59 16.98 1.02
C THR A 138 6.73 17.10 2.25
N LEU A 139 5.43 16.92 2.08
CA LEU A 139 4.46 16.87 3.17
C LEU A 139 3.94 15.44 3.32
N GLU A 140 4.14 14.83 4.49
CA GLU A 140 3.48 13.59 4.87
C GLU A 140 2.18 13.92 5.62
N THR A 141 1.03 13.50 5.11
CA THR A 141 -0.30 13.81 5.68
C THR A 141 -1.36 12.78 5.25
N THR A 142 -2.53 12.77 5.85
CA THR A 142 -3.65 11.92 5.42
C THR A 142 -4.28 12.38 4.11
N GLU A 143 -4.93 11.47 3.39
CA GLU A 143 -5.60 11.76 2.10
C GLU A 143 -6.55 12.96 2.13
N THR A 144 -7.32 13.12 3.22
CA THR A 144 -8.37 14.13 3.35
C THR A 144 -7.87 15.49 3.82
N GLN A 145 -6.58 15.65 4.12
CA GLN A 145 -6.04 16.92 4.62
C GLN A 145 -6.22 18.03 3.60
N PRO A 146 -6.95 19.12 3.93
CA PRO A 146 -7.05 20.26 3.05
C PRO A 146 -5.74 21.05 3.02
N ILE A 147 -5.14 21.17 1.83
CA ILE A 147 -3.93 21.94 1.52
C ILE A 147 -4.32 23.15 0.68
N CYS A 148 -3.71 24.30 0.95
CA CYS A 148 -4.02 25.55 0.28
C CYS A 148 -3.29 25.62 -1.07
N LEU A 149 -4.05 25.71 -2.17
CA LEU A 149 -3.53 25.99 -3.50
C LEU A 149 -3.03 27.43 -3.58
N ASP A 150 -2.16 27.73 -4.55
CA ASP A 150 -1.69 29.10 -4.76
C ASP A 150 -2.78 30.08 -5.23
N THR A 151 -3.93 29.54 -5.67
CA THR A 151 -5.17 30.27 -5.94
C THR A 151 -5.95 30.66 -4.67
N GLY A 152 -5.59 30.12 -3.50
CA GLY A 152 -6.29 30.30 -2.23
C GLY A 152 -7.38 29.27 -1.95
N GLU A 153 -7.70 28.40 -2.91
CA GLU A 153 -8.64 27.29 -2.72
C GLU A 153 -8.03 26.18 -1.86
N MET A 154 -8.88 25.43 -1.14
CA MET A 154 -8.44 24.26 -0.39
C MET A 154 -8.73 22.99 -1.17
N LYS A 155 -7.73 22.13 -1.30
CA LYS A 155 -7.86 20.82 -1.95
C LYS A 155 -7.34 19.72 -1.04
N ALA A 156 -8.05 18.60 -0.98
CA ALA A 156 -7.60 17.43 -0.22
C ALA A 156 -6.30 16.88 -0.81
N ALA A 157 -5.36 16.48 0.05
CA ALA A 157 -4.04 15.99 -0.34
C ALA A 157 -4.08 14.88 -1.40
N GLY A 158 -5.00 13.90 -1.24
CA GLY A 158 -5.16 12.81 -2.21
C GLY A 158 -5.70 13.21 -3.57
N LYS A 159 -6.25 14.42 -3.70
CA LYS A 159 -6.79 14.95 -4.96
C LYS A 159 -5.81 15.85 -5.69
N LEU A 160 -4.65 16.15 -5.09
CA LEU A 160 -3.59 16.93 -5.74
C LEU A 160 -2.99 16.15 -6.91
N LYS A 161 -2.69 16.88 -7.98
CA LYS A 161 -2.08 16.34 -9.20
C LYS A 161 -0.73 16.99 -9.46
N ALA A 162 0.15 16.27 -10.15
CA ALA A 162 1.41 16.81 -10.62
C ALA A 162 1.19 18.09 -11.44
N GLY A 163 2.02 19.11 -11.21
CA GLY A 163 1.92 20.43 -11.85
C GLY A 163 1.04 21.43 -11.12
N GLU A 164 0.18 21.00 -10.19
CA GLU A 164 -0.57 21.93 -9.34
C GLU A 164 0.35 22.63 -8.34
N ARG A 165 0.00 23.86 -7.96
CA ARG A 165 0.81 24.70 -7.08
C ARG A 165 0.12 24.88 -5.74
N ILE A 166 0.87 24.67 -4.66
CA ILE A 166 0.41 24.81 -3.28
C ILE A 166 1.24 25.83 -2.53
N TRP A 167 0.64 26.48 -1.54
CA TRP A 167 1.38 27.42 -0.70
C TRP A 167 2.28 26.68 0.30
N ARG A 168 3.57 27.03 0.25
CA ARG A 168 4.61 26.71 1.23
C ARG A 168 4.98 27.98 1.98
N TRP A 169 5.30 27.87 3.26
CA TRP A 169 5.93 28.90 4.06
C TRP A 169 7.45 28.71 4.03
N ASP A 170 8.20 29.74 3.67
CA ASP A 170 9.66 29.68 3.62
C ASP A 170 10.36 30.22 4.87
N GLY A 171 9.57 30.62 5.88
CA GLY A 171 10.02 31.26 7.10
C GLY A 171 9.60 32.72 7.20
N THR A 172 9.39 33.41 6.07
CA THR A 172 9.00 34.83 6.05
C THR A 172 7.74 35.10 5.25
N ALA A 173 7.50 34.36 4.17
CA ALA A 173 6.37 34.57 3.29
C ALA A 173 5.84 33.27 2.67
N ARG A 174 4.66 33.38 2.04
CA ARG A 174 4.12 32.33 1.18
C ARG A 174 4.91 32.26 -0.12
N LYS A 175 5.36 31.06 -0.48
CA LYS A 175 5.94 30.71 -1.79
C LYS A 175 5.18 29.54 -2.37
N ALA A 176 4.91 29.60 -3.67
CA ALA A 176 4.28 28.50 -4.36
C ALA A 176 5.29 27.35 -4.56
N ALA A 177 4.83 26.13 -4.31
CA ALA A 177 5.56 24.90 -4.52
C ALA A 177 4.80 24.03 -5.53
N THR A 178 5.49 23.51 -6.52
CA THR A 178 4.87 22.70 -7.58
C THR A 178 4.83 21.24 -7.14
N VAL A 179 3.64 20.65 -7.09
CA VAL A 179 3.43 19.22 -6.80
C VAL A 179 4.08 18.39 -7.91
N ARG A 180 4.91 17.42 -7.53
CA ARG A 180 5.55 16.47 -8.45
C ARG A 180 4.82 15.14 -8.49
N ASP A 181 4.46 14.61 -7.34
CA ASP A 181 3.65 13.41 -7.20
C ASP A 181 2.98 13.34 -5.82
N VAL A 182 1.99 12.46 -5.73
CA VAL A 182 1.34 12.06 -4.48
C VAL A 182 1.38 10.54 -4.43
N THR A 183 2.01 9.98 -3.40
CA THR A 183 2.22 8.54 -3.27
C THR A 183 1.75 8.01 -1.92
N PRO A 184 1.21 6.78 -1.84
CA PRO A 184 0.92 6.16 -0.56
C PRO A 184 2.17 6.02 0.32
N SER A 185 2.00 6.18 1.63
CA SER A 185 3.03 5.96 2.65
C SER A 185 2.58 4.87 3.62
N LYS A 186 3.01 4.96 4.89
CA LYS A 186 2.68 4.05 5.99
C LYS A 186 1.35 4.39 6.67
N ILE A 187 0.86 3.46 7.48
CA ILE A 187 -0.17 3.74 8.49
C ILE A 187 0.52 4.09 9.80
N ALA A 188 0.22 5.26 10.36
CA ALA A 188 0.84 5.72 11.60
C ALA A 188 -0.19 6.32 12.56
N GLN A 189 0.24 6.59 13.79
CA GLN A 189 -0.47 7.51 14.67
C GLN A 189 -0.41 8.91 14.06
N VAL A 190 -1.54 9.60 14.06
CA VAL A 190 -1.70 10.92 13.47
C VAL A 190 -2.40 11.87 14.44
N PHE A 191 -2.11 13.15 14.27
CA PHE A 191 -2.51 14.26 15.12
C PHE A 191 -3.28 15.30 14.29
N ASN A 192 -4.24 15.96 14.91
CA ASN A 192 -4.97 17.08 14.31
C ASN A 192 -5.30 18.13 15.38
N LEU A 193 -5.31 19.40 14.99
CA LEU A 193 -5.49 20.54 15.88
C LEU A 193 -6.83 21.22 15.59
N VAL A 194 -7.58 21.52 16.64
CA VAL A 194 -8.73 22.44 16.58
C VAL A 194 -8.29 23.80 17.10
N LEU A 195 -8.53 24.84 16.31
CA LEU A 195 -8.08 26.21 16.58
C LEU A 195 -9.24 27.18 16.80
N GLY A 196 -10.38 26.67 17.28
CA GLY A 196 -11.67 27.35 17.19
C GLY A 196 -12.23 27.21 15.78
N ASP A 197 -12.43 28.31 15.08
CA ASP A 197 -12.90 28.30 13.70
C ASP A 197 -11.87 27.67 12.73
N PRO A 198 -12.31 27.03 11.63
CA PRO A 198 -11.41 26.52 10.61
C PRO A 198 -10.52 27.62 10.03
N THR A 199 -9.22 27.54 10.30
CA THR A 199 -8.24 28.52 9.88
C THR A 199 -7.05 27.84 9.21
N ILE A 200 -6.25 28.62 8.49
CA ILE A 200 -5.03 28.13 7.84
C ILE A 200 -3.88 28.27 8.82
N PHE A 201 -3.14 27.20 9.02
CA PHE A 201 -1.90 27.18 9.80
C PHE A 201 -0.79 26.49 9.00
N ILE A 202 0.43 26.52 9.52
CA ILE A 202 1.61 25.99 8.82
C ILE A 202 2.03 24.67 9.46
N ALA A 203 2.00 23.60 8.67
CA ALA A 203 2.43 22.27 9.06
C ALA A 203 3.32 21.65 7.98
N GLY A 204 4.49 21.12 8.37
CA GLY A 204 5.48 20.58 7.44
C GLY A 204 5.95 21.61 6.41
N ASP A 205 5.98 22.89 6.79
CA ASP A 205 6.21 24.05 5.93
C ASP A 205 5.08 24.38 4.94
N PHE A 206 3.92 23.71 4.94
CA PHE A 206 2.83 24.00 4.00
C PHE A 206 1.62 24.60 4.69
N LEU A 207 0.84 25.40 3.94
CA LEU A 207 -0.39 26.00 4.42
C LEU A 207 -1.53 24.99 4.33
N VAL A 208 -2.11 24.67 5.48
CA VAL A 208 -3.09 23.62 5.67
C VAL A 208 -4.26 24.11 6.53
N ARG A 209 -5.44 23.51 6.39
CA ARG A 209 -6.60 23.88 7.22
C ARG A 209 -6.64 23.08 8.51
N SER A 210 -6.96 23.75 9.62
CA SER A 210 -7.28 23.11 10.89
C SER A 210 -8.62 22.36 10.86
N LYS A 211 -8.84 21.52 11.86
CA LYS A 211 -10.12 20.83 12.06
C LYS A 211 -11.20 21.83 12.49
N PRO A 212 -12.38 21.89 11.82
CA PRO A 212 -13.58 22.47 12.42
C PRO A 212 -13.87 21.89 13.80
N PRO A 213 -14.45 22.69 14.71
CA PRO A 213 -14.94 22.18 15.97
C PRO A 213 -15.98 21.09 15.71
N ALA A 214 -16.13 20.16 16.65
CA ALA A 214 -17.25 19.22 16.57
C ALA A 214 -18.55 20.03 16.56
N ALA A 215 -19.48 19.68 15.67
CA ALA A 215 -20.83 20.22 15.75
C ALA A 215 -21.48 19.64 17.02
N ASP A 216 -22.02 20.52 17.86
CA ASP A 216 -22.82 20.13 19.02
C ASP A 216 -24.12 19.41 18.61
#